data_AF-A0A699UKG3-F1
#
_entry.id   AF-A0A699UKG3-F1
#
_cell.length_a   1.000
_cell.length_b   1.000
_cell.length_c   1.000
_cell.angle_alpha   90.00
_cell.angle_beta   90.00
_cell.angle_gamma   90.00
#
_symmetry.space_group_name_H-M   'P 1'
#
loop_
_entity.id
_entity.type
_entity.pdbx_description
1 polymer ?
#
loop_
_entity_poly.entity_id
_entity_poly.type
_entity_poly.pdbx_seq_one_letter_code
_entity_poly.pdbx_strand_id
1 'polypeptide(L)'
;MGDAYMVHMFNSTLIGTARVWFDELPPESIEGYKDLRAAFLAYFMQQKKYVKDPVEIHDIKQMDGESIKDFIERFKKETGCMKGAPECMRISEFMHGVNNPELTKRLNEHVPKTMEEMMITTTAFIRGEAAAASKKKDHVS
;
A
#
# COMPACT_ATOMS: atom_id res chain seq x y z
N MET A 1 -31.62 14.96 -25.14
CA MET A 1 -31.17 15.31 -23.77
C MET A 1 -29.89 16.09 -23.89
N GLY A 2 -29.76 17.25 -23.24
CA GLY A 2 -28.50 18.00 -23.21
C GLY A 2 -27.52 17.44 -22.17
N ASP A 3 -26.22 17.68 -22.36
CA ASP A 3 -25.17 17.15 -21.48
C ASP A 3 -25.33 17.61 -20.02
N ALA A 4 -25.75 18.85 -19.79
CA ALA A 4 -26.05 19.37 -18.45
C ALA A 4 -27.15 18.57 -17.72
N TYR A 5 -28.16 18.10 -18.45
CA TYR A 5 -29.22 17.26 -17.89
C TYR A 5 -28.68 15.89 -17.49
N MET A 6 -27.80 15.29 -18.30
CA MET A 6 -27.20 13.99 -18.00
C MET A 6 -26.25 14.06 -16.79
N VAL A 7 -25.48 15.14 -16.65
CA VAL A 7 -24.66 15.41 -15.46
C VAL A 7 -25.53 15.53 -14.21
N HIS A 8 -26.62 16.31 -14.29
CA HIS A 8 -27.55 16.49 -13.17
C HIS A 8 -28.22 15.16 -12.75
N MET A 9 -28.70 14.38 -13.72
CA MET A 9 -29.29 13.05 -13.47
C MET A 9 -28.28 12.07 -12.89
N PHE A 10 -27.03 12.09 -13.36
CA PHE A 10 -26.00 11.24 -12.82
C PHE A 10 -25.70 11.61 -11.37
N ASN A 11 -25.55 12.91 -11.08
CA ASN A 11 -25.29 13.40 -9.73
C ASN A 11 -26.41 13.03 -8.73
N SER A 12 -27.68 13.05 -9.15
CA SER A 12 -28.79 12.67 -8.27
C SER A 12 -28.81 11.19 -7.91
N THR A 13 -28.10 10.33 -8.65
CA THR A 13 -27.93 8.90 -8.32
C THR A 13 -26.76 8.62 -7.38
N LEU A 14 -25.87 9.59 -7.15
CA LEU A 14 -24.69 9.40 -6.33
C LEU A 14 -25.04 9.43 -4.84
N ILE A 15 -24.59 8.40 -4.12
CA ILE A 15 -24.76 8.25 -2.67
C ILE A 15 -23.42 7.85 -2.03
N GLY A 16 -23.28 8.08 -0.72
CA GLY A 16 -22.13 7.66 0.05
C GLY A 16 -20.79 8.15 -0.53
N THR A 17 -19.81 7.25 -0.63
CA THR A 17 -18.47 7.57 -1.15
C THR A 17 -18.47 8.17 -2.56
N ALA A 18 -19.42 7.76 -3.41
CA ALA A 18 -19.54 8.31 -4.76
C ALA A 18 -20.01 9.76 -4.77
N ARG A 19 -20.79 10.16 -3.75
CA ARG A 19 -21.20 11.56 -3.58
C ARG A 19 -20.05 12.42 -3.06
N VAL A 20 -19.33 11.95 -2.05
CA VAL A 20 -18.16 12.64 -1.48
C VAL A 20 -17.11 12.91 -2.56
N TRP A 21 -16.78 11.89 -3.37
CA TRP A 21 -15.85 12.04 -4.49
C TRP A 21 -16.29 13.14 -5.48
N PHE A 22 -17.57 13.15 -5.83
CA PHE A 22 -18.09 14.14 -6.79
C PHE A 22 -18.02 15.57 -6.24
N ASP A 23 -18.30 15.74 -4.94
CA ASP A 23 -18.24 17.05 -4.27
C ASP A 23 -16.78 17.56 -4.09
N GLU A 24 -15.78 16.67 -4.13
CA GLU A 24 -14.35 16.98 -4.07
C GLU A 24 -13.71 17.31 -5.44
N LEU A 25 -14.45 17.16 -6.53
CA LEU A 25 -13.93 17.46 -7.86
C LEU A 25 -13.60 18.96 -7.98
N PRO A 26 -12.47 19.33 -8.60
CA PRO A 26 -12.15 20.73 -8.84
C PRO A 26 -13.28 21.42 -9.63
N PRO A 27 -13.59 22.69 -9.34
CA PRO A 27 -14.50 23.48 -10.16
C PRO A 27 -14.07 23.42 -11.64
N GLU A 28 -15.04 23.33 -12.54
CA GLU A 28 -14.82 23.29 -14.00
C GLU A 28 -14.06 22.05 -14.52
N SER A 29 -13.78 21.05 -13.68
CA SER A 29 -13.10 19.81 -14.13
C SER A 29 -13.97 18.89 -14.99
N ILE A 30 -15.29 19.09 -15.01
CA ILE A 30 -16.26 18.29 -15.76
C ILE A 30 -17.02 19.21 -16.71
N GLU A 31 -16.66 19.17 -18.00
CA GLU A 31 -17.32 19.99 -19.03
C GLU A 31 -18.59 19.33 -19.56
N GLY A 32 -18.71 18.00 -19.42
CA GLY A 32 -19.92 17.26 -19.80
C GLY A 32 -20.00 15.84 -19.25
N TYR A 33 -21.07 15.14 -19.64
CA TYR A 33 -21.34 13.78 -19.15
C TYR A 33 -20.24 12.78 -19.54
N LYS A 34 -19.57 12.99 -20.68
CA LYS A 34 -18.45 12.15 -21.11
C LYS A 34 -17.27 12.24 -20.14
N ASP A 35 -16.92 13.45 -19.72
CA ASP A 35 -15.81 13.68 -18.78
C ASP A 35 -16.18 13.15 -17.40
N LEU A 36 -17.43 13.35 -16.98
CA LEU A 36 -17.95 12.78 -15.73
C LEU A 36 -17.84 11.27 -15.71
N ARG A 37 -18.28 10.61 -16.78
CA ARG A 37 -18.20 9.16 -16.91
C ARG A 37 -16.75 8.68 -16.92
N ALA A 38 -15.86 9.37 -17.62
CA ALA A 38 -14.44 9.02 -17.67
C ALA A 38 -13.78 9.16 -16.29
N ALA A 39 -14.04 10.27 -15.57
CA ALA A 39 -13.53 10.52 -14.23
C ALA A 39 -14.07 9.51 -13.22
N PHE A 40 -15.37 9.20 -13.28
CA PHE A 40 -16.01 8.18 -12.43
C PHE A 40 -15.40 6.80 -12.65
N LEU A 41 -15.25 6.38 -13.92
CA LEU A 41 -14.63 5.10 -14.24
C LEU A 41 -13.16 5.08 -13.83
N ALA A 42 -12.41 6.17 -14.04
CA ALA A 42 -11.02 6.26 -13.59
C ALA A 42 -10.92 6.10 -12.06
N TYR A 43 -11.73 6.82 -11.28
CA TYR A 43 -11.72 6.76 -9.83
C TYR A 43 -12.15 5.38 -9.29
N PHE A 44 -13.30 4.88 -9.73
CA PHE A 44 -13.89 3.65 -9.19
C PHE A 44 -13.36 2.36 -9.83
N MET A 45 -12.84 2.38 -11.06
CA MET A 45 -12.17 1.21 -11.64
C MET A 45 -10.71 1.10 -11.20
N GLN A 46 -10.05 2.22 -10.84
CA GLN A 46 -8.78 2.14 -10.12
C GLN A 46 -8.99 1.46 -8.77
N GLN A 47 -10.03 1.84 -8.00
CA GLN A 47 -10.45 1.13 -6.78
C GLN A 47 -10.64 -0.38 -7.02
N LYS A 48 -11.27 -0.78 -8.14
CA LYS A 48 -11.46 -2.19 -8.52
C LYS A 48 -10.18 -2.93 -8.96
N LYS A 49 -9.16 -2.21 -9.46
CA LYS A 49 -7.82 -2.78 -9.78
C LYS A 49 -6.91 -2.89 -8.56
N TYR A 50 -7.27 -2.27 -7.43
CA TYR A 50 -6.52 -2.38 -6.17
C TYR A 50 -7.04 -3.48 -5.25
N VAL A 51 -8.23 -4.02 -5.51
CA VAL A 51 -8.66 -5.29 -4.93
C VAL A 51 -7.96 -6.40 -5.71
N LYS A 52 -6.67 -6.62 -5.43
CA LYS A 52 -6.24 -8.02 -5.32
C LYS A 52 -7.19 -8.64 -4.30
N ASP A 53 -7.70 -9.83 -4.59
CA ASP A 53 -8.59 -10.54 -3.67
C ASP A 53 -8.02 -10.42 -2.25
N PRO A 54 -8.78 -9.99 -1.22
CA PRO A 54 -8.27 -9.89 0.14
C PRO A 54 -7.55 -11.17 0.61
N VAL A 55 -7.91 -12.31 0.00
CA VAL A 55 -7.24 -13.60 0.16
C VAL A 55 -5.77 -13.58 -0.29
N GLU A 56 -5.41 -12.86 -1.37
CA GLU A 56 -4.03 -12.80 -1.90
C GLU A 56 -3.12 -11.79 -1.18
N ILE A 57 -3.67 -10.84 -0.41
CA ILE A 57 -2.87 -9.86 0.34
C ILE A 57 -2.42 -10.42 1.70
N HIS A 58 -3.22 -11.30 2.31
CA HIS A 58 -2.91 -11.91 3.61
C HIS A 58 -1.83 -13.02 3.57
N ASP A 59 -1.36 -13.41 2.39
CA ASP A 59 -0.37 -14.48 2.20
C ASP A 59 1.09 -13.97 2.06
N ILE A 60 1.33 -12.65 2.15
CA ILE A 60 2.70 -12.11 2.12
C ILE A 60 3.35 -12.21 3.51
N LYS A 61 3.56 -13.45 3.98
CA LYS A 61 4.26 -13.74 5.22
C LYS A 61 5.68 -14.18 4.93
N GLN A 62 6.62 -13.76 5.78
CA GLN A 62 7.99 -14.24 5.76
C GLN A 62 7.96 -15.76 5.96
N MET A 63 8.56 -16.49 5.01
CA MET A 63 8.59 -17.96 5.04
C MET A 63 9.61 -18.45 6.07
N ASP A 64 9.46 -19.70 6.50
CA ASP A 64 10.43 -20.33 7.40
C ASP A 64 11.81 -20.44 6.71
N GLY A 65 12.83 -19.87 7.34
CA GLY A 65 14.19 -19.81 6.78
C GLY A 65 14.41 -18.73 5.72
N GLU A 66 13.40 -17.96 5.34
CA GLU A 66 13.55 -16.80 4.44
C GLU A 66 14.29 -15.68 5.16
N SER A 67 15.35 -15.17 4.55
CA SER A 67 16.06 -14.01 5.11
C SER A 67 15.18 -12.76 5.02
N ILE A 68 15.35 -11.82 5.95
CA ILE A 68 14.59 -10.55 5.93
C ILE A 68 14.85 -9.78 4.63
N LYS A 69 16.04 -9.91 4.06
CA LYS A 69 16.39 -9.29 2.78
C LYS A 69 15.53 -9.87 1.64
N ASP A 70 15.45 -11.19 1.55
CA ASP A 70 14.68 -11.88 0.50
C ASP A 70 13.18 -11.59 0.65
N PHE A 71 12.69 -11.58 1.91
CA PHE A 71 11.33 -11.19 2.23
C PHE A 71 11.01 -9.77 1.74
N ILE A 72 11.88 -8.79 1.98
CA ILE A 72 11.69 -7.41 1.50
C ILE A 72 11.62 -7.34 -0.03
N GLU A 73 12.50 -8.04 -0.72
CA GLU A 73 12.53 -8.05 -2.19
C GLU A 73 11.22 -8.64 -2.75
N ARG A 74 10.74 -9.74 -2.17
CA ARG A 74 9.46 -10.35 -2.50
C ARG A 74 8.30 -9.43 -2.16
N PHE A 75 8.28 -8.86 -0.96
CA PHE A 75 7.27 -7.91 -0.52
C PHE A 75 7.15 -6.73 -1.48
N LYS A 76 8.27 -6.11 -1.89
CA LYS A 76 8.29 -5.02 -2.88
C LYS A 76 7.73 -5.45 -4.25
N LYS A 77 8.04 -6.67 -4.69
CA LYS A 77 7.53 -7.22 -5.96
C LYS A 77 6.02 -7.45 -5.91
N GLU A 78 5.53 -8.02 -4.82
CA GLU A 78 4.12 -8.37 -4.64
C GLU A 78 3.25 -7.12 -4.35
N THR A 79 3.83 -6.11 -3.70
CA THR A 79 3.20 -4.82 -3.40
C THR A 79 3.40 -3.74 -4.47
N GLY A 80 4.30 -3.95 -5.43
CA GLY A 80 4.59 -3.01 -6.53
C GLY A 80 3.39 -2.70 -7.44
N CYS A 81 2.37 -3.56 -7.43
CA CYS A 81 1.10 -3.35 -8.13
C CYS A 81 0.09 -2.51 -7.32
N MET A 82 0.32 -2.27 -6.02
CA MET A 82 -0.57 -1.51 -5.12
C MET A 82 -0.37 0.01 -5.27
N LYS A 83 -0.29 0.53 -6.50
CA LYS A 83 -0.09 1.96 -6.77
C LYS A 83 -1.33 2.77 -6.38
N GLY A 84 -1.55 3.06 -5.10
CA GLY A 84 -2.72 3.79 -4.61
C GLY A 84 -3.22 3.33 -3.24
N ALA A 85 -2.68 2.23 -2.70
CA ALA A 85 -3.02 1.80 -1.35
C ALA A 85 -2.49 2.80 -0.30
N PRO A 86 -3.29 3.14 0.73
CA PRO A 86 -2.83 3.93 1.86
C PRO A 86 -1.54 3.33 2.44
N GLU A 87 -0.58 4.19 2.81
CA GLU A 87 0.70 3.71 3.37
C GLU A 87 0.49 2.91 4.65
N CYS A 88 -0.47 3.31 5.51
CA CYS A 88 -0.80 2.59 6.73
C CYS A 88 -1.20 1.13 6.49
N MET A 89 -1.89 0.84 5.38
CA MET A 89 -2.27 -0.53 5.01
C MET A 89 -1.04 -1.33 4.63
N ARG A 90 -0.17 -0.79 3.77
CA ARG A 90 1.06 -1.48 3.35
C ARG A 90 2.04 -1.71 4.52
N ILE A 91 2.13 -0.75 5.44
CA ILE A 91 2.93 -0.88 6.66
C ILE A 91 2.34 -1.96 7.56
N SER A 92 1.02 -1.96 7.76
CA SER A 92 0.34 -2.99 8.56
C SER A 92 0.56 -4.39 8.00
N GLU A 93 0.43 -4.57 6.67
CA GLU A 93 0.69 -5.86 6.02
C GLU A 93 2.15 -6.29 6.18
N PHE A 94 3.10 -5.37 6.03
CA PHE A 94 4.51 -5.68 6.27
C PHE A 94 4.75 -6.14 7.71
N MET A 95 4.25 -5.39 8.70
CA MET A 95 4.43 -5.71 10.11
C MET A 95 3.77 -7.04 10.51
N HIS A 96 2.63 -7.38 9.91
CA HIS A 96 1.96 -8.67 10.11
C HIS A 96 2.67 -9.82 9.38
N GLY A 97 3.33 -9.54 8.25
CA GLY A 97 4.06 -10.51 7.44
C GLY A 97 5.43 -10.89 8.03
N VAL A 98 6.08 -10.02 8.80
CA VAL A 98 7.40 -10.30 9.40
C VAL A 98 7.30 -11.37 10.48
N ASN A 99 8.13 -12.42 10.39
CA ASN A 99 8.22 -13.48 11.39
C ASN A 99 9.43 -13.34 12.34
N ASN A 100 10.29 -12.33 12.14
CA ASN A 100 11.45 -12.06 12.99
C ASN A 100 11.06 -11.24 14.24
N PRO A 101 11.14 -11.81 15.46
CA PRO A 101 10.67 -11.13 16.67
C PRO A 101 11.42 -9.84 17.01
N GLU A 102 12.72 -9.78 16.73
CA GLU A 102 13.55 -8.61 17.04
C GLU A 102 13.26 -7.46 16.08
N LEU A 103 13.05 -7.75 14.80
CA LEU A 103 12.60 -6.75 13.83
C LEU A 103 11.19 -6.26 14.19
N THR A 104 10.26 -7.16 14.51
CA THR A 104 8.91 -6.79 14.95
C THR A 104 8.94 -5.89 16.18
N LYS A 105 9.80 -6.21 17.16
CA LYS A 105 10.00 -5.35 18.34
C LYS A 105 10.48 -3.95 17.96
N ARG A 106 11.51 -3.82 17.12
CA ARG A 106 12.03 -2.50 16.69
C ARG A 106 10.99 -1.67 15.94
N LEU A 107 10.21 -2.31 15.07
CA LEU A 107 9.13 -1.64 14.35
C LEU A 107 7.99 -1.19 15.28
N ASN A 108 7.77 -1.89 16.40
CA ASN A 108 6.79 -1.48 17.41
C ASN A 108 7.30 -0.36 18.34
N GLU A 109 8.61 -0.31 18.62
CA GLU A 109 9.22 0.79 19.40
C GLU A 109 9.08 2.13 18.68
N HIS A 110 9.23 2.12 17.36
CA HIS A 110 9.04 3.28 16.49
C HIS A 110 8.19 2.90 15.28
N VAL A 111 6.87 2.92 15.48
CA VAL A 111 5.88 2.59 14.43
C VAL A 111 6.08 3.51 13.22
N PRO A 112 6.45 2.96 12.05
CA PRO A 112 6.65 3.76 10.85
C PRO A 112 5.35 4.41 10.38
N LYS A 113 5.43 5.65 9.91
CA LYS A 113 4.28 6.36 9.32
C LYS A 113 4.30 6.32 7.80
N THR A 114 5.47 6.12 7.22
CA THR A 114 5.69 6.05 5.77
C THR A 114 6.39 4.75 5.39
N MET A 115 6.24 4.34 4.13
CA MET A 115 6.97 3.19 3.58
C MET A 115 8.48 3.40 3.63
N GLU A 116 8.93 4.66 3.51
CA GLU A 116 10.34 5.01 3.56
C GLU A 116 10.95 4.76 4.95
N GLU A 117 10.30 5.25 6.01
CA GLU A 117 10.74 5.05 7.40
C GLU A 117 10.85 3.55 7.76
N MET A 118 9.85 2.78 7.33
CA MET A 118 9.83 1.32 7.52
C MET A 118 11.04 0.68 6.84
N MET A 119 11.27 1.00 5.56
CA MET A 119 12.38 0.48 4.78
C MET A 119 13.75 0.87 5.35
N ILE A 120 13.91 2.09 5.84
CA ILE A 120 15.14 2.56 6.52
C ILE A 120 15.39 1.71 7.77
N THR A 121 14.37 1.53 8.61
CA THR A 121 14.47 0.74 9.84
C THR A 121 14.87 -0.70 9.54
N THR A 122 14.21 -1.35 8.58
CA THR A 122 14.50 -2.74 8.22
C THR A 122 15.89 -2.90 7.58
N THR A 123 16.33 -1.96 6.74
CA THR A 123 17.67 -2.04 6.13
C THR A 123 18.78 -1.79 7.15
N ALA A 124 18.56 -0.90 8.13
CA ALA A 124 19.45 -0.71 9.27
C ALA A 124 19.55 -1.99 10.12
N PHE A 125 18.42 -2.69 10.31
CA PHE A 125 18.38 -3.98 11.00
C PHE A 125 19.26 -5.02 10.29
N ILE A 126 19.06 -5.23 8.97
CA ILE A 126 19.84 -6.18 8.17
C ILE A 126 21.34 -5.89 8.26
N ARG A 127 21.74 -4.61 8.18
CA ARG A 127 23.14 -4.20 8.30
C ARG A 127 23.71 -4.53 9.68
N GLY A 128 22.93 -4.31 10.74
CA GLY A 128 23.30 -4.65 12.11
C GLY A 128 23.49 -6.16 12.31
N GLU A 129 22.59 -6.98 11.78
CA GLU A 129 22.71 -8.44 11.83
C GLU A 129 23.94 -8.95 11.08
N ALA A 130 24.20 -8.43 9.88
CA ALA A 130 25.39 -8.79 9.11
C ALA A 130 26.68 -8.47 9.86
N ALA A 131 26.77 -7.29 10.49
CA ALA A 131 27.93 -6.89 11.29
C ALA A 131 28.12 -7.74 12.55
N ALA A 132 27.03 -8.16 13.20
CA ALA A 132 27.08 -9.06 14.36
C ALA A 132 27.51 -10.49 13.98
N ALA A 133 27.11 -10.97 12.81
CA ALA A 133 27.48 -12.28 12.29
C ALA A 133 28.98 -12.35 11.95
N SER A 134 29.56 -11.29 11.38
CA SER A 134 31.00 -11.21 11.09
C SER A 134 31.86 -11.30 12.35
N LYS A 135 31.48 -10.60 13.42
CA LYS A 135 32.21 -10.61 14.70
C LYS A 135 32.24 -11.96 15.40
N LYS A 136 31.25 -12.84 15.15
CA LYS A 136 31.22 -14.20 15.70
C LYS A 136 32.19 -15.15 15.01
N LYS A 137 32.58 -14.89 13.75
CA LYS A 137 33.59 -15.69 13.03
C LYS A 137 35.02 -15.34 13.47
N ASP A 138 35.27 -14.07 13.78
CA ASP A 138 36.61 -13.61 14.20
C ASP A 138 36.97 -14.01 15.64
N HIS A 139 36.01 -14.49 16.44
CA HIS A 139 36.24 -14.95 17.82
C HIS A 139 36.32 -16.49 17.95
N VAL A 140 36.13 -17.22 16.84
CA VAL A 140 36.17 -18.69 16.77
C VAL A 140 37.34 -19.19 15.91
N SER A 141 38.23 -18.28 15.45
CA SER A 141 39.48 -18.64 14.75
C SER A 141 40.69 -18.42 15.63
#